data_AF-A0A2D8QMN3-F1
#
_entry.id   AF-A0A2D8QMN3-F1
#
_cell.length_a   1.000
_cell.length_b   1.000
_cell.length_c   1.000
_cell.angle_alpha   90.00
_cell.angle_beta   90.00
_cell.angle_gamma   90.00
#
_symmetry.space_group_name_H-M   'P 1'
#
loop_
_entity.id
_entity.type
_entity.pdbx_description
1 polymer ?
#
loop_
_entity_poly.entity_id
_entity_poly.type
_entity_poly.pdbx_seq_one_letter_code
_entity_poly.pdbx_strand_id
1 'polypeptide(L)'
;MERGVFQFVFKYSKTQQLVLILITLASLPFYFFSLDIPKQIVDKAIKGTDFPANYYGLELEQVPFLMVLCAIFLILVVVNGGFKFFLNV
;
A
#
# COMPACT_ATOMS: atom_id res chain seq x y z
N MET A 1 -16.90 -23.52 -30.35
CA MET A 1 -16.90 -22.90 -29.01
C MET A 1 -15.79 -23.56 -28.20
N GLU A 2 -14.66 -22.87 -27.99
CA GLU A 2 -13.55 -23.40 -27.18
C GLU A 2 -13.99 -23.48 -25.70
N ARG A 3 -13.68 -24.59 -25.02
CA ARG A 3 -14.38 -25.06 -23.80
C ARG A 3 -13.87 -24.48 -22.48
N GLY A 4 -13.21 -23.30 -22.46
CA GLY A 4 -12.78 -22.72 -21.18
C GLY A 4 -12.22 -21.30 -21.25
N VAL A 5 -12.66 -20.45 -20.31
CA VAL A 5 -12.23 -19.05 -20.16
C VAL A 5 -10.71 -18.93 -20.02
N PHE A 6 -10.08 -19.86 -19.28
CA PHE A 6 -8.63 -19.87 -19.09
C PHE A 6 -7.85 -20.12 -20.38
N GLN A 7 -8.32 -21.01 -21.25
CA GLN A 7 -7.67 -21.33 -22.53
C GLN A 7 -7.78 -20.16 -23.51
N PHE A 8 -8.89 -19.42 -23.47
CA PHE A 8 -9.10 -18.20 -24.27
C PHE A 8 -8.18 -17.05 -23.83
N VAL A 9 -8.09 -16.79 -22.51
CA VAL A 9 -7.16 -15.80 -21.93
C VAL A 9 -5.70 -16.16 -22.25
N PHE A 10 -5.37 -17.46 -22.22
CA PHE A 10 -4.03 -17.95 -22.57
C PHE A 10 -3.69 -17.76 -24.05
N LYS A 11 -4.67 -17.73 -24.96
CA LYS A 11 -4.44 -17.66 -26.41
C LYS A 11 -4.39 -16.23 -26.94
N TYR A 12 -5.15 -15.30 -26.35
CA TYR A 12 -5.30 -13.93 -26.86
C TYR A 12 -4.82 -12.81 -25.92
N SER A 13 -4.74 -13.02 -24.60
CA SER A 13 -4.54 -11.93 -23.61
C SER A 13 -3.34 -12.17 -22.66
N LYS A 14 -2.37 -12.96 -23.11
CA LYS A 14 -1.17 -13.34 -22.35
C LYS A 14 -0.39 -12.16 -21.77
N THR A 15 -0.08 -11.18 -22.61
CA THR A 15 0.72 -10.02 -22.23
C THR A 15 -0.05 -9.12 -21.25
N GLN A 16 -1.34 -8.93 -21.48
CA GLN A 16 -2.21 -8.17 -20.58
C GLN A 16 -2.35 -8.85 -19.22
N GLN A 17 -2.55 -10.18 -19.20
CA GLN A 17 -2.61 -10.95 -17.95
C GLN A 17 -1.31 -10.87 -17.16
N LEU A 18 -0.15 -10.93 -17.83
CA LEU A 18 1.16 -10.77 -17.16
C LEU A 18 1.32 -9.36 -16.57
N VAL A 19 0.93 -8.32 -17.31
CA VAL A 19 0.97 -6.94 -16.82
C VAL A 19 0.06 -6.77 -15.60
N LEU A 20 -1.16 -7.31 -15.63
CA LEU A 20 -2.08 -7.26 -14.48
C LEU A 20 -1.51 -7.98 -13.25
N ILE A 21 -0.89 -9.15 -13.43
CA ILE A 21 -0.24 -9.89 -12.35
C ILE A 21 0.93 -9.07 -11.78
N LEU A 22 1.76 -8.47 -12.63
CA LEU A 22 2.88 -7.64 -12.18
C LEU A 22 2.41 -6.41 -11.40
N ILE A 23 1.37 -5.72 -11.88
CA ILE A 23 0.77 -4.57 -11.18
C ILE A 23 0.16 -5.02 -9.85
N THR A 24 -0.51 -6.17 -9.81
CA THR A 24 -1.08 -6.73 -8.58
C THR A 24 0.01 -7.07 -7.58
N LEU A 25 1.09 -7.73 -8.01
CA LEU A 25 2.23 -8.03 -7.14
C LEU A 25 2.91 -6.75 -6.64
N ALA A 26 3.05 -5.75 -7.50
CA ALA A 26 3.61 -4.46 -7.14
C ALA A 26 2.72 -3.69 -6.15
N SER A 27 1.40 -3.89 -6.15
CA SER A 27 0.48 -3.21 -5.22
C SER A 27 0.47 -3.84 -3.82
N LEU A 28 0.78 -5.13 -3.69
CA LEU A 28 0.84 -5.83 -2.40
C LEU A 28 1.69 -5.14 -1.32
N PRO A 29 2.94 -4.72 -1.56
CA PRO A 29 3.73 -4.02 -0.54
C PRO A 29 3.06 -2.71 -0.09
N PHE A 30 2.50 -1.93 -1.01
CA PHE A 30 1.80 -0.68 -0.67
C PHE A 30 0.51 -0.95 0.11
N TYR A 31 -0.20 -2.02 -0.21
CA TYR A 31 -1.39 -2.42 0.52
C TYR A 31 -1.03 -2.82 1.96
N PHE A 32 0.04 -3.60 2.14
CA PHE A 32 0.54 -3.97 3.46
C PHE A 32 0.92 -2.75 4.29
N PHE A 33 1.70 -1.82 3.74
CA PHE A 33 2.06 -0.59 4.45
C PHE A 33 0.85 0.27 4.79
N SER A 34 -0.16 0.33 3.92
CA SER A 34 -1.40 1.05 4.21
C SER A 34 -2.18 0.49 5.40
N LEU A 35 -1.96 -0.78 5.78
CA LEU A 35 -2.54 -1.38 6.97
C LEU A 35 -1.64 -1.24 8.20
N ASP A 36 -0.33 -1.33 8.01
CA ASP A 36 0.65 -1.23 9.09
C ASP A 36 0.78 0.20 9.63
N ILE A 37 0.76 1.22 8.76
CA ILE A 37 0.89 2.62 9.19
C ILE A 37 -0.24 3.05 10.15
N PRO A 38 -1.55 2.77 9.91
CA PRO A 38 -2.61 3.01 10.88
C PRO A 38 -2.35 2.39 12.25
N LYS A 39 -1.81 1.16 12.27
CA LYS A 39 -1.43 0.50 13.51
C LYS A 39 -0.31 1.26 14.21
N GLN A 40 0.70 1.71 13.48
CA GLN A 40 1.79 2.53 14.04
C GLN A 40 1.29 3.88 14.58
N ILE A 41 0.32 4.52 13.93
CA ILE A 41 -0.31 5.74 14.42
C ILE A 41 -0.95 5.49 15.78
N VAL A 42 -1.74 4.42 15.92
CA VAL A 42 -2.42 4.13 17.19
C VAL A 42 -1.44 3.66 18.26
N ASP A 43 -0.64 2.65 17.97
CA ASP A 43 0.18 1.96 18.97
C ASP A 43 1.40 2.78 19.40
N LYS A 44 2.05 3.48 18.46
CA LYS A 44 3.28 4.24 18.73
C LYS A 44 3.00 5.73 18.93
N ALA A 45 2.19 6.35 18.07
CA ALA A 45 2.00 7.80 18.13
C ALA A 45 0.97 8.23 19.20
N ILE A 46 -0.16 7.52 19.32
CA ILE A 46 -1.24 7.91 20.25
C ILE A 46 -1.06 7.27 21.62
N LYS A 47 -0.83 5.95 21.68
CA LYS A 47 -0.70 5.20 22.93
C LYS A 47 0.74 5.12 23.46
N GLY A 48 1.72 5.42 22.62
CA GLY A 48 3.13 5.35 23.00
C GLY A 48 3.48 6.42 24.04
N THR A 49 4.36 6.06 24.95
CA THR A 49 4.91 6.95 25.98
C THR A 49 6.40 7.24 25.77
N ASP A 50 7.03 6.57 24.80
CA ASP A 50 8.46 6.60 24.53
C ASP A 50 8.80 7.74 23.55
N PHE A 51 8.64 8.98 24.01
CA PHE A 51 9.04 10.18 23.28
C PHE A 51 10.22 10.89 23.96
N PRO A 52 11.13 11.50 23.19
CA PRO A 52 11.11 11.66 21.74
C PRO A 52 11.48 10.39 20.97
N ALA A 53 10.80 10.14 19.85
CA ALA A 53 11.09 9.02 18.97
C ALA A 53 12.31 9.35 18.11
N ASN A 54 13.37 8.54 18.20
CA ASN A 54 14.56 8.71 17.37
C ASN A 54 14.35 8.05 16.00
N TYR A 55 14.15 8.87 14.96
CA TYR A 55 13.93 8.43 13.59
C TYR A 55 15.06 8.92 12.69
N TYR A 56 15.94 8.03 12.23
CA TYR A 56 17.13 8.35 11.43
C TYR A 56 18.04 9.44 12.03
N GLY A 57 18.12 9.53 13.37
CA GLY A 57 18.90 10.55 14.06
C GLY A 57 18.14 11.86 14.30
N LEU A 58 16.87 11.96 13.89
CA LEU A 58 15.97 13.04 14.24
C LEU A 58 15.14 12.65 15.46
N GLU A 59 15.25 13.43 16.53
CA GLU A 59 14.39 13.30 17.69
C GLU A 59 13.04 13.96 17.41
N LEU A 60 12.01 13.15 17.20
CA LEU A 60 10.66 13.62 16.93
C LEU A 60 9.82 13.52 18.20
N GLU A 61 9.29 14.66 18.63
CA GLU A 61 8.20 14.67 19.61
C GLU A 61 6.93 14.00 19.06
N GLN A 62 5.97 13.72 19.93
CA GLN A 62 4.75 12.99 19.59
C GLN A 62 3.96 13.60 18.43
N VAL A 63 3.75 14.92 18.47
CA VAL A 63 2.97 15.64 17.44
C VAL A 63 3.65 15.58 16.07
N PRO A 64 4.93 15.96 15.89
CA PRO A 64 5.59 15.86 14.59
C PRO A 64 5.70 14.41 14.09
N PHE A 65 5.93 13.44 14.99
CA PHE A 65 5.92 12.01 14.61
C PHE A 65 4.56 11.57 14.06
N LEU A 66 3.45 11.95 14.73
CA LEU A 66 2.10 11.66 14.28
C LEU A 66 1.79 12.30 12.93
N MET A 67 2.18 13.57 12.73
CA MET A 67 2.00 14.28 11.46
C MET A 67 2.70 13.57 10.29
N VAL A 68 3.92 13.09 10.50
CA VAL A 68 4.67 12.33 9.49
C VAL A 68 3.95 11.03 9.14
N LEU A 69 3.52 10.25 10.13
CA LEU A 69 2.79 9.00 9.89
C LEU A 69 1.46 9.23 9.17
N CYS A 70 0.71 10.28 9.54
CA CYS A 70 -0.53 10.65 8.86
C CYS A 70 -0.30 11.09 7.41
N ALA A 71 0.74 11.88 7.14
CA ALA A 71 1.10 12.28 5.78
C ALA A 71 1.47 11.08 4.91
N ILE A 72 2.29 10.16 5.44
CA ILE A 72 2.65 8.90 4.78
C ILE A 72 1.40 8.06 4.51
N PHE A 73 0.50 7.95 5.50
CA PHE A 73 -0.74 7.20 5.36
C PHE A 73 -1.61 7.75 4.22
N LEU A 74 -1.81 9.07 4.15
CA LEU A 74 -2.60 9.69 3.09
C LEU A 74 -2.01 9.41 1.70
N ILE A 75 -0.69 9.51 1.55
CA ILE A 75 -0.01 9.17 0.29
C ILE A 75 -0.25 7.70 -0.07
N LEU A 76 -0.10 6.78 0.89
CA LEU A 76 -0.36 5.36 0.66
C LEU A 76 -1.81 5.06 0.28
N VAL A 77 -2.78 5.78 0.85
CA VAL A 77 -4.20 5.65 0.49
C VAL A 77 -4.44 6.07 -0.96
N VAL A 78 -3.84 7.18 -1.39
CA VAL A 78 -3.94 7.64 -2.79
C VAL A 78 -3.30 6.63 -3.75
N VAL A 79 -2.11 6.13 -3.42
CA VAL A 79 -1.40 5.12 -4.24
C VAL A 79 -2.23 3.83 -4.35
N ASN A 80 -2.78 3.33 -3.23
CA ASN A 80 -3.64 2.14 -3.26
C ASN A 80 -4.95 2.37 -4.02
N GLY A 81 -5.52 3.58 -3.93
CA GLY A 81 -6.66 3.99 -4.75
C GLY A 81 -6.33 3.97 -6.25
N GLY A 82 -5.15 4.48 -6.63
CA GLY A 82 -4.63 4.44 -7.98
C GLY A 82 -4.49 3.01 -8.52
N PHE A 83 -3.88 2.09 -7.76
CA PHE A 83 -3.80 0.69 -8.15
C PHE A 83 -5.18 0.07 -8.40
N LYS A 84 -6.16 0.33 -7.52
CA LYS A 84 -7.54 -0.16 -7.71
C LYS A 84 -8.18 0.40 -8.97
N PHE A 85 -7.96 1.68 -9.27
CA PHE A 85 -8.45 2.30 -10.49
C PHE A 85 -7.84 1.63 -11.73
N PHE A 86 -6.51 1.48 -11.80
CA PHE A 86 -5.84 0.85 -12.94
C PHE A 86 -6.18 -0.64 -13.14
N LEU A 87 -6.47 -1.38 -12.06
CA LEU A 87 -6.82 -2.80 -12.17
C LEU A 87 -8.29 -3.03 -12.55
N ASN A 88 -9.17 -2.06 -12.27
CA ASN A 88 -10.62 -2.21 -12.44
C ASN A 88 -11.16 -1.46 -13.69
N VAL A 89 -10.35 -0.59 -14.30
CA VAL A 89 -10.63 0.08 -15.59
C VAL A 89 -10.10 -0.77 -16.72
#